data_AF-A0A0F9QT81-F1
#
_entry.id   AF-A0A0F9QT81-F1
#
_cell.length_a   1.000
_cell.length_b   1.000
_cell.length_c   1.000
_cell.angle_alpha   90.00
_cell.angle_beta   90.00
_cell.angle_gamma   90.00
#
_symmetry.space_group_name_H-M   'P 1'
#
loop_
_entity.id
_entity.type
_entity.pdbx_description
1 polymer ?
#
loop_
_entity_poly.entity_id
_entity_poly.type
_entity_poly.pdbx_seq_one_letter_code
_entity_poly.pdbx_strand_id
1 'polypeptide(L)'
;GVVNLESLAHILETQQLICTALKFPVGTAPSLFLFQYSSPRLNVKYHTRFRRASIISIVAWLSNFIFYGPIEDAKESFSSAYQSTEFKNIIKNKNIKLFNNF
;
A
#
# COMPACT_ATOMS: atom_id res chain seq x y z
N GLY A 1 9.41 -2.55 11.00
CA GLY A 1 9.38 -1.88 9.67
C GLY A 1 8.86 -2.86 8.63
N VAL A 2 8.44 -2.39 7.45
CA VAL A 2 7.94 -3.27 6.37
C VAL A 2 9.13 -3.98 5.71
N VAL A 3 9.30 -5.28 5.98
CA VAL A 3 10.43 -6.10 5.47
C VAL A 3 9.96 -7.22 4.54
N ASN A 4 8.74 -7.73 4.76
CA ASN A 4 8.06 -8.74 3.94
C ASN A 4 6.52 -8.52 3.99
N LEU A 5 5.74 -9.31 3.25
CA LEU A 5 4.28 -9.18 3.23
C LEU A 5 3.61 -9.52 4.56
N GLU A 6 4.18 -10.44 5.33
CA GLU A 6 3.69 -10.78 6.68
C GLU A 6 3.83 -9.58 7.63
N SER A 7 5.00 -8.96 7.65
CA SER A 7 5.24 -7.73 8.42
C SER A 7 4.34 -6.59 7.97
N LEU A 8 4.01 -6.51 6.67
CA LEU A 8 3.06 -5.53 6.18
C LEU A 8 1.66 -5.78 6.75
N ALA A 9 1.21 -7.03 6.79
CA ALA A 9 -0.10 -7.39 7.35
C ALA A 9 -0.21 -6.96 8.83
N HIS A 10 0.78 -7.30 9.65
CA HIS A 10 0.81 -6.88 11.06
C HIS A 10 0.84 -5.36 11.24
N ILE A 11 1.57 -4.65 10.36
CA ILE A 11 1.58 -3.18 10.38
C ILE A 11 0.19 -2.62 10.05
N LEU A 12 -0.48 -3.15 9.02
CA LEU A 12 -1.82 -2.68 8.63
C LEU A 12 -2.88 -3.00 9.69
N GLU A 13 -2.78 -4.15 10.37
CA GLU A 13 -3.61 -4.47 11.53
C GLU A 13 -3.40 -3.46 12.68
N THR A 14 -2.13 -3.20 13.02
CA THR A 14 -1.78 -2.22 14.06
C THR A 14 -2.31 -0.83 13.71
N GLN A 15 -2.21 -0.43 12.44
CA GLN A 15 -2.78 0.82 11.95
C GLN A 15 -4.29 0.89 12.16
N GLN A 16 -5.02 -0.19 11.86
CA GLN A 16 -6.47 -0.22 12.10
C GLN A 16 -6.78 -0.10 13.59
N LEU A 17 -6.06 -0.80 14.46
CA LEU A 17 -6.22 -0.67 15.92
C LEU A 17 -5.99 0.77 16.39
N ILE A 18 -4.90 1.41 15.97
CA ILE A 18 -4.59 2.80 16.34
C ILE A 18 -5.64 3.77 15.79
N CYS A 19 -6.00 3.64 14.52
CA CYS A 19 -6.96 4.52 13.85
C CYS A 19 -8.35 4.39 14.48
N THR A 20 -8.76 3.17 14.86
CA THR A 20 -10.07 2.94 15.48
C THR A 20 -10.13 3.35 16.93
N ALA A 21 -9.10 3.03 17.73
CA ALA A 21 -9.06 3.31 19.17
C ALA A 21 -8.67 4.76 19.48
N LEU A 22 -7.62 5.27 18.84
CA LEU A 22 -7.04 6.58 19.17
C LEU A 22 -7.44 7.69 18.18
N LYS A 23 -8.12 7.33 17.08
CA LYS A 23 -8.54 8.27 16.02
C LYS A 23 -7.39 9.06 15.39
N PHE A 24 -6.16 8.54 15.46
CA PHE A 24 -5.01 9.16 14.82
C PHE A 24 -4.89 8.75 13.35
N PRO A 25 -4.41 9.66 12.48
CA PRO A 25 -4.06 9.30 11.12
C PRO A 25 -2.88 8.33 11.14
N VAL A 26 -2.99 7.27 10.35
CA VAL A 26 -1.99 6.20 10.28
C VAL A 26 -1.42 6.07 8.88
N GLY A 27 -0.16 5.67 8.79
CA GLY A 27 0.52 5.52 7.52
C GLY A 27 1.70 4.58 7.59
N THR A 28 2.14 4.10 6.42
CA THR A 28 3.25 3.15 6.30
C THR A 28 4.16 3.52 5.13
N ALA A 29 5.38 2.98 5.17
CA ALA A 29 6.37 3.05 4.10
C ALA A 29 6.50 1.66 3.45
N PRO A 30 5.54 1.25 2.60
CA PRO A 30 5.50 -0.11 2.05
C PRO A 30 6.60 -0.32 1.01
N SER A 31 7.15 0.75 0.43
CA SER A 31 8.25 0.68 -0.52
C SER A 31 9.55 0.20 0.13
N LEU A 32 9.66 0.19 1.47
CA LEU A 32 10.81 -0.40 2.17
C LEU A 32 10.98 -1.89 1.84
N PHE A 33 9.87 -2.61 1.66
CA PHE A 33 9.84 -3.98 1.18
C PHE A 33 10.54 -4.15 -0.18
N LEU A 34 10.57 -3.10 -1.00
CA LEU A 34 11.14 -3.13 -2.35
C LEU A 34 12.66 -3.00 -2.34
N PHE A 35 13.28 -2.57 -1.24
CA PHE A 35 14.74 -2.45 -1.14
C PHE A 35 15.46 -3.80 -1.34
N GLN A 36 14.87 -4.90 -0.87
CA GLN A 36 15.44 -6.23 -1.09
C GLN A 36 15.42 -6.67 -2.57
N TYR A 37 14.57 -6.05 -3.40
CA TYR A 37 14.45 -6.34 -4.83
C TYR A 37 15.14 -5.30 -5.73
N SER A 38 15.70 -4.24 -5.14
CA SER A 38 16.33 -3.12 -5.87
C SER A 38 17.84 -3.02 -5.66
N SER A 39 18.47 -4.09 -5.15
CA SER A 39 19.93 -4.20 -5.12
C SER A 39 20.50 -3.99 -6.54
N PRO A 40 21.51 -3.11 -6.72
CA PRO A 40 22.16 -2.85 -8.02
C PRO A 40 22.73 -4.10 -8.70
N ARG A 41 22.98 -5.18 -7.94
CA ARG A 41 23.44 -6.49 -8.44
C ARG A 41 22.31 -7.33 -9.04
N LEU A 42 21.06 -6.98 -8.78
CA LEU A 42 19.84 -7.66 -9.23
C LEU A 42 19.02 -6.70 -10.10
N ASN A 43 19.56 -6.43 -11.29
CA ASN A 43 18.86 -5.99 -12.49
C ASN A 43 18.23 -4.58 -12.49
N VAL A 44 19.04 -3.61 -12.93
CA VAL A 44 18.76 -2.17 -13.09
C VAL A 44 17.59 -1.85 -14.03
N LYS A 45 17.05 -2.84 -14.77
CA LYS A 45 16.24 -2.54 -15.96
C LYS A 45 14.71 -2.67 -15.79
N TYR A 46 14.12 -3.44 -14.86
CA TYR A 46 12.66 -3.74 -15.00
C TYR A 46 11.70 -4.00 -13.81
N HIS A 47 12.04 -4.23 -12.54
CA HIS A 47 11.09 -5.02 -11.71
C HIS A 47 10.42 -4.42 -10.46
N THR A 48 10.62 -3.16 -10.10
CA THR A 48 9.95 -2.60 -8.91
C THR A 48 8.70 -1.78 -9.21
N ARG A 49 8.53 -1.22 -10.41
CA ARG A 49 7.36 -0.38 -10.75
C ARG A 49 6.02 -1.10 -10.51
N PHE A 50 5.85 -2.29 -11.07
CA PHE A 50 4.63 -3.08 -10.87
C PHE A 50 4.48 -3.53 -9.42
N ARG A 51 5.57 -3.97 -8.77
CA ARG A 51 5.54 -4.35 -7.36
C ARG A 51 5.15 -3.18 -6.45
N ARG A 52 5.61 -1.98 -6.79
CA ARG A 52 5.26 -0.71 -6.14
C ARG A 52 3.80 -0.40 -6.33
N ALA A 53 3.30 -0.40 -7.56
CA ALA A 53 1.88 -0.20 -7.82
C ALA A 53 1.04 -1.23 -7.03
N SER A 54 1.38 -2.52 -7.07
CA SER A 54 0.65 -3.54 -6.32
C SER A 54 0.64 -3.29 -4.81
N ILE A 55 1.79 -2.96 -4.21
CA ILE A 55 1.86 -2.73 -2.76
C ILE A 55 1.14 -1.44 -2.34
N ILE A 56 1.25 -0.38 -3.15
CA ILE A 56 0.55 0.89 -2.94
C ILE A 56 -0.96 0.67 -3.02
N SER A 57 -1.44 -0.12 -3.98
CA SER A 57 -2.85 -0.48 -4.10
C SER A 57 -3.39 -1.11 -2.82
N ILE A 58 -2.66 -2.07 -2.24
CA ILE A 58 -3.06 -2.74 -0.99
C ILE A 58 -3.12 -1.73 0.17
N VAL A 59 -2.07 -0.95 0.38
CA VAL A 59 -2.00 -0.07 1.55
C VAL A 59 -2.93 1.15 1.46
N ALA A 60 -3.29 1.59 0.25
CA ALA A 60 -4.24 2.70 0.03
C ALA A 60 -5.63 2.42 0.63
N TRP A 61 -5.96 1.15 0.87
CA TRP A 61 -7.22 0.79 1.51
C TRP A 61 -7.24 1.04 3.01
N LEU A 62 -6.08 0.99 3.67
CA LEU A 62 -6.01 0.87 5.13
C LEU A 62 -5.22 2.01 5.77
N SER A 63 -4.44 2.76 5.01
CA SER A 63 -3.64 3.89 5.48
C SER A 63 -4.28 5.24 5.11
N ASN A 64 -4.10 6.25 5.97
CA ASN A 64 -4.46 7.65 5.69
C ASN A 64 -3.38 8.37 4.86
N PHE A 65 -2.12 7.98 5.02
CA PHE A 65 -1.00 8.48 4.23
C PHE A 65 0.01 7.37 3.94
N ILE A 66 0.79 7.52 2.86
CA ILE A 66 1.74 6.50 2.41
C ILE A 66 3.07 7.16 2.05
N PHE A 67 4.16 6.66 2.63
CA PHE A 67 5.50 6.99 2.18
C PHE A 67 5.86 6.08 0.99
N TYR A 68 5.63 6.58 -0.22
CA TYR A 68 5.75 5.78 -1.45
C TYR A 68 7.18 5.57 -1.93
N GLY A 69 8.17 6.28 -1.36
CA GLY A 69 9.58 6.16 -1.71
C GLY A 69 10.09 7.35 -2.53
N PRO A 70 11.05 7.13 -3.46
CA PRO A 70 11.63 8.17 -4.30
C PRO A 70 10.59 8.97 -5.11
N ILE A 71 10.87 10.25 -5.34
CA ILE A 71 9.95 11.18 -6.02
C ILE A 71 9.70 10.79 -7.49
N GLU A 72 10.67 10.13 -8.12
CA GLU A 72 10.61 9.61 -9.48
C GLU A 72 9.47 8.60 -9.65
N ASP A 73 9.14 7.92 -8.56
CA ASP A 73 8.09 6.90 -8.50
C ASP A 73 6.70 7.48 -8.14
N ALA A 74 6.56 8.80 -8.10
CA ALA A 74 5.29 9.44 -7.74
C ALA A 74 4.19 9.07 -8.73
N LYS A 75 4.44 9.15 -10.05
CA LYS A 75 3.40 8.98 -11.07
C LYS A 75 2.63 7.67 -10.94
N GLU A 76 3.34 6.55 -10.80
CA GLU A 76 2.74 5.23 -10.61
C GLU A 76 2.13 5.03 -9.23
N SER A 77 2.75 5.56 -8.18
CA SER A 77 2.26 5.43 -6.81
C SER A 77 0.93 6.16 -6.65
N PHE A 78 0.84 7.41 -7.13
CA PHE A 78 -0.40 8.18 -7.13
C PHE A 78 -1.47 7.56 -8.02
N SER A 79 -1.10 7.07 -9.22
CA SER A 79 -2.06 6.40 -10.11
C SER A 79 -2.65 5.14 -9.46
N SER A 80 -1.81 4.33 -8.81
CA SER A 80 -2.27 3.13 -8.11
C SER A 80 -3.11 3.45 -6.87
N ALA A 81 -2.68 4.43 -6.06
CA ALA A 81 -3.43 4.87 -4.89
C ALA A 81 -4.81 5.42 -5.28
N TYR A 82 -4.88 6.22 -6.35
CA TYR A 82 -6.13 6.75 -6.91
C TYR A 82 -7.07 5.61 -7.34
N GLN A 83 -6.60 4.72 -8.22
CA GLN A 83 -7.43 3.60 -8.71
C GLN A 83 -7.95 2.74 -7.56
N SER A 84 -7.08 2.46 -6.59
CA SER A 84 -7.41 1.63 -5.44
C SER A 84 -8.44 2.29 -4.52
N THR A 85 -8.26 3.59 -4.24
CA THR A 85 -9.18 4.37 -3.39
C THR A 85 -10.54 4.56 -4.06
N GLU A 86 -10.56 4.90 -5.34
CA GLU A 86 -11.81 5.03 -6.11
C GLU A 86 -12.56 3.70 -6.19
N PHE A 87 -11.85 2.60 -6.41
CA PHE A 87 -12.47 1.28 -6.41
C PHE A 87 -13.09 0.92 -5.05
N LYS A 88 -12.38 1.20 -3.95
CA LYS A 88 -12.92 1.06 -2.58
C LYS A 88 -14.17 1.90 -2.36
N ASN A 89 -14.17 3.15 -2.83
CA ASN A 89 -15.30 4.05 -2.72
C ASN A 89 -16.52 3.53 -3.50
N ILE A 90 -16.33 3.05 -4.73
CA ILE A 90 -17.38 2.43 -5.54
C ILE A 90 -18.01 1.23 -4.81
N ILE A 91 -17.19 0.34 -4.25
CA ILE A 91 -17.65 -0.84 -3.52
C ILE A 91 -18.52 -0.43 -2.32
N LYS A 92 -18.05 0.52 -1.52
CA LYS A 92 -18.79 1.02 -0.35
C LYS A 92 -20.09 1.70 -0.75
N ASN A 93 -20.04 2.64 -1.70
CA ASN A 93 -21.20 3.45 -2.09
C ASN A 93 -22.30 2.60 -2.76
N LYS A 94 -21.91 1.54 -3.48
CA LYS A 94 -22.85 0.63 -4.13
C LYS A 94 -23.22 -0.59 -3.29
N ASN A 95 -22.75 -0.68 -2.03
CA ASN A 95 -22.94 -1.84 -1.15
C ASN A 95 -22.56 -3.18 -1.82
N ILE A 96 -21.49 -3.19 -2.63
CA ILE A 96 -21.03 -4.39 -3.34
C ILE A 96 -20.36 -5.33 -2.34
N LYS A 97 -20.86 -6.56 -2.22
CA LYS A 97 -20.37 -7.58 -1.27
C LYS A 97 -19.17 -8.38 -1.81
N LEU A 98 -18.14 -7.68 -2.30
CA LEU A 98 -16.99 -8.33 -2.97
C LEU A 98 -16.13 -9.17 -2.00
N PHE A 99 -16.11 -8.81 -0.70
CA PHE A 99 -15.27 -9.45 0.32
C PHE A 99 -16.07 -10.11 1.45
N ASN A 100 -17.39 -10.27 1.33
CA ASN A 100 -18.19 -10.83 2.43
C ASN A 100 -17.95 -12.33 2.69
N ASN A 101 -17.23 -13.01 1.79
CA ASN A 101 -16.94 -14.44 1.87
C ASN A 101 -15.48 -14.75 2.24
N PHE A 102 -14.68 -13.74 2.55
CA PHE A 102 -13.31 -13.84 3.05
C PHE A 102 -13.25 -13.28 4.46
#